data_AF-A0A1G9ZAY8-F1
#
_entry.id   AF-A0A1G9ZAY8-F1
#
_cell.length_a   1.000
_cell.length_b   1.000
_cell.length_c   1.000
_cell.angle_alpha   90.00
_cell.angle_beta   90.00
_cell.angle_gamma   90.00
#
_symmetry.space_group_name_H-M   'P 1'
#
loop_
_entity.id
_entity.type
_entity.pdbx_description
1 polymer ?
#
loop_
_entity_poly.entity_id
_entity_poly.type
_entity_poly.pdbx_seq_one_letter_code
_entity_poly.pdbx_strand_id
1 'polypeptide(L)' 'MSQQTRIAYLNEYRAARAKGDYDRAISIVFDAMEHDEANPDEPLMPEIRGLHQPAAA' A
#
# COMPACT_ATOMS: atom_id res chain seq x y z
N MET A 1 0.34 -6.03 11.77
CA MET A 1 0.92 -6.57 10.53
C MET A 1 2.43 -6.75 10.61
N SER A 2 2.96 -7.97 10.49
CA SER A 2 4.43 -8.14 10.49
C SER A 2 5.09 -7.22 9.44
N GLN A 3 6.28 -6.69 9.76
CA GLN A 3 7.07 -5.87 8.84
C GLN A 3 7.20 -6.54 7.45
N GLN A 4 7.23 -7.87 7.43
CA GLN A 4 7.29 -8.67 6.21
C GLN A 4 6.07 -8.49 5.30
N THR A 5 4.86 -8.39 5.87
CA THR A 5 3.65 -8.17 5.06
C THR A 5 3.61 -6.74 4.50
N ARG A 6 4.11 -5.74 5.25
CA ARG A 6 4.23 -4.34 4.77
C ARG A 6 5.16 -4.27 3.56
N ILE A 7 6.27 -5.00 3.64
CA ILE A 7 7.24 -5.12 2.56
C ILE A 7 6.64 -5.87 1.36
N ALA A 8 5.84 -6.91 1.59
CA ALA A 8 5.18 -7.67 0.54
C ALA A 8 4.25 -6.77 -0.30
N TYR A 9 3.35 -6.02 0.34
CA TYR A 9 2.46 -5.07 -0.35
C TYR A 9 3.25 -4.04 -1.18
N LEU A 10 4.33 -3.49 -0.62
CA LEU A 10 5.18 -2.54 -1.34
C LEU A 10 5.85 -3.16 -2.58
N ASN A 11 6.37 -4.39 -2.44
CA ASN A 11 7.04 -5.08 -3.54
C ASN A 11 6.06 -5.45 -4.65
N GLU A 12 4.86 -5.92 -4.28
CA GLU A 12 3.83 -6.27 -5.26
C GLU A 12 3.30 -5.04 -6.00
N TYR A 13 3.05 -3.94 -5.29
CA TYR A 13 2.65 -2.67 -5.90
C TYR A 13 3.69 -2.20 -6.92
N ARG A 14 4.98 -2.19 -6.53
CA ARG A 14 6.08 -1.80 -7.44
C ARG A 14 6.19 -2.73 -8.65
N ALA A 15 6.02 -4.04 -8.45
CA ALA A 15 6.06 -5.01 -9.54
C ALA A 15 4.89 -4.82 -10.53
N ALA A 16 3.68 -4.56 -10.03
CA ALA A 16 2.52 -4.25 -10.86
C ALA A 16 2.74 -2.95 -11.65
N ARG A 17 3.22 -1.89 -11.00
CA ARG A 17 3.56 -0.63 -11.67
C ARG A 17 4.64 -0.77 -12.74
N ALA A 18 5.68 -1.55 -12.49
CA ALA A 18 6.76 -1.79 -13.45
C ALA A 18 6.25 -2.53 -14.70
N LYS A 19 5.20 -3.34 -14.58
CA LYS A 19 4.55 -4.05 -15.68
C LYS A 19 3.49 -3.19 -16.41
N GLY A 20 3.16 -2.01 -15.90
CA GLY A 20 2.03 -1.22 -16.38
C GLY A 20 0.67 -1.81 -16.01
N ASP A 21 0.62 -2.76 -15.07
CA ASP A 21 -0.59 -3.39 -14.57
C ASP A 21 -1.20 -2.50 -13.47
N TYR A 22 -1.81 -1.39 -13.88
CA TYR A 22 -2.33 -0.38 -12.97
C TYR A 22 -3.57 -0.86 -12.22
N ASP A 23 -4.41 -1.70 -12.83
CA ASP A 23 -5.57 -2.29 -12.15
C ASP A 23 -5.13 -3.12 -10.96
N ARG A 24 -4.11 -3.97 -11.15
CA ARG A 24 -3.52 -4.73 -10.05
C ARG A 24 -2.84 -3.82 -9.03
N ALA A 25 -2.11 -2.79 -9.47
CA ALA A 25 -1.46 -1.86 -8.55
C ALA A 25 -2.49 -1.14 -7.66
N ILE A 26 -3.64 -0.75 -8.21
CA ILE A 26 -4.74 -0.12 -7.48
C ILE A 26 -5.38 -1.11 -6.50
N SER A 27 -5.64 -2.36 -6.92
CA SER A 27 -6.17 -3.40 -6.02
C SER A 27 -5.26 -3.62 -4.80
N ILE A 28 -3.94 -3.70 -5.02
CA ILE A 28 -2.95 -3.87 -3.94
C ILE A 28 -2.98 -2.68 -2.97
N VAL A 29 -3.17 -1.46 -3.49
CA VAL A 29 -3.27 -0.26 -2.64
C VAL A 29 -4.53 -0.33 -1.78
N PHE A 30 -5.68 -0.74 -2.34
CA PHE A 30 -6.90 -0.92 -1.56
C PHE A 30 -6.75 -1.99 -0.47
N ASP A 31 -6.21 -3.16 -0.80
CA ASP A 31 -5.98 -4.24 0.17
C ASP A 31 -5.04 -3.79 1.30
N ALA A 32 -3.99 -3.04 0.94
CA ALA A 32 -3.06 -2.49 1.92
C ALA A 32 -3.76 -1.47 2.85
N MET A 33 -4.64 -0.62 2.29
CA MET A 33 -5.39 0.39 3.04
C MET A 33 -6.41 -0.23 4.00
N GLU A 34 -7.19 -1.21 3.55
CA GLU A 34 -8.13 -1.94 4.42
C GLU A 34 -7.39 -2.61 5.59
N HIS A 35 -6.20 -3.14 5.33
CA HIS A 35 -5.36 -3.71 6.37
C HIS A 35 -4.84 -2.64 7.36
N ASP A 36 -4.42 -1.47 6.88
CA ASP A 36 -3.97 -0.34 7.71
C ASP A 36 -5.07 0.11 8.67
N GLU A 37 -6.28 0.29 8.15
CA GLU A 37 -7.46 0.68 8.93
C GLU A 37 -7.80 -0.34 10.02
N ALA A 38 -7.68 -1.63 9.70
CA ALA A 38 -7.89 -2.71 10.67
C ALA A 38 -6.77 -2.82 11.72
N ASN A 39 -5.61 -2.17 11.51
CA ASN A 39 -4.40 -2.32 12.35
C ASN A 39 -3.69 -0.97 12.57
N PRO A 40 -4.31 -0.01 13.27
CA PRO A 40 -3.82 1.37 13.36
C PRO A 40 -2.46 1.53 14.08
N ASP A 41 -2.08 0.57 14.92
CA ASP A 41 -0.78 0.56 15.62
C ASP A 41 0.40 0.18 14.71
N GLU A 42 0.11 -0.16 13.45
CA GLU A 42 1.05 -0.84 12.56
C GLU A 42 1.07 -0.26 11.14
N PRO A 43 1.37 1.03 10.99
CA PRO A 43 1.11 1.81 9.79
C PRO A 43 1.86 1.30 8.55
N LEU A 44 1.23 1.41 7.38
CA LEU A 44 1.84 1.12 6.08
C LEU A 44 3.13 1.91 5.80
N MET A 45 3.91 1.41 4.84
CA MET A 45 5.09 2.10 4.33
C MET A 45 4.72 3.42 3.65
N PRO A 46 5.54 4.48 3.76
CA PRO A 46 5.21 5.83 3.29
C PRO A 46 4.78 5.92 1.82
N GLU A 47 5.30 5.06 0.96
CA GLU A 47 5.05 5.09 -0.48
C GLU A 47 3.62 4.65 -0.84
N ILE A 48 3.06 3.66 -0.12
CA ILE A 48 1.65 3.29 -0.27
C ILE A 48 0.77 4.24 0.55
N ARG A 49 1.20 4.58 1.79
CA ARG A 49 0.47 5.49 2.67
C ARG A 49 0.27 6.89 2.08
N GLY A 50 1.27 7.38 1.35
CA GLY A 50 1.23 8.69 0.69
C GLY A 50 0.22 8.79 -0.46
N LEU A 51 -0.28 7.66 -0.97
CA LEU A 51 -1.40 7.64 -1.92
C LEU A 51 -2.76 7.88 -1.24
N HIS A 52 -2.83 7.67 0.08
CA HIS A 52 -4.04 7.77 0.89
C HIS A 52 -4.11 9.08 1.69
N GLN A 53 -2.98 9.73 1.98
CA GLN A 53 -3.02 10.98 2.74
C GLN A 53 -3.57 12.11 1.86
N PRO A 54 -4.60 12.86 2.34
CA PRO A 54 -5.02 14.07 1.65
C PRO A 54 -3.82 15.01 1.55
N ALA A 55 -3.64 15.64 0.39
CA ALA A 55 -2.63 16.67 0.22
C ALA A 55 -2.81 17.69 1.35
N ALA A 56 -1.76 17.94 2.13
CA ALA A 56 -1.79 18.99 3.14
C ALA A 56 -2.16 20.31 2.45
N ALA A 57 -3.24 20.94 2.89
CA ALA A 57 -3.76 22.20 2.38
C ALA A 57 -2.81 23.37 2.67
#